data_AF-A0A5B6YN38-F1
#
_entry.id   AF-A0A5B6YN38-F1
#
_cell.length_a   1.000
_cell.length_b   1.000
_cell.length_c   1.000
_cell.angle_alpha   90.00
_cell.angle_beta   90.00
_cell.angle_gamma   90.00
#
_symmetry.space_group_name_H-M   'P 1'
#
loop_
_entity.id
_entity.type
_entity.pdbx_description
1 polymer ?
#
loop_
_entity_poly.entity_id
_entity_poly.type
_entity_poly.pdbx_seq_one_letter_code
_entity_poly.pdbx_strand_id
1 'polypeptide(L)'
;MSLPGDGTSYDFIDDWVKNGLPAKAKVKSEFGHLSEYEQCQFCEREAVNLSLVNLLTYPYVRAGVADKTLELMGGYYDFVNGTFTVWGLDFSFKPSLEFGSKPPLFV
;
A
#
# COMPACT_ATOMS: atom_id res chain seq x y z
N MET A 1 -1.04 -6.42 17.50
CA MET A 1 -2.10 -5.93 16.59
C MET A 1 -3.38 -6.76 16.74
N SER A 2 -4.09 -6.55 17.83
CA SER A 2 -5.44 -7.08 18.05
C SER A 2 -6.44 -6.11 17.42
N LEU A 3 -7.25 -6.60 16.48
CA LEU A 3 -8.55 -5.97 16.23
C LEU A 3 -9.49 -6.47 17.36
N PRO A 4 -10.50 -5.71 17.78
CA PRO A 4 -11.43 -6.16 18.80
C PRO A 4 -12.11 -7.45 18.31
N GLY A 5 -11.77 -8.55 18.97
CA GLY A 5 -12.45 -9.84 18.88
C GLY A 5 -13.13 -10.18 20.20
N ASP A 6 -13.38 -9.16 21.03
CA ASP A 6 -13.86 -9.23 22.40
C ASP A 6 -15.30 -8.69 22.51
N GLY A 7 -16.19 -9.15 21.63
CA GLY A 7 -17.64 -8.92 21.77
C GLY A 7 -18.11 -7.46 21.68
N THR A 8 -17.21 -6.50 21.52
CA THR A 8 -17.50 -5.08 21.35
C THR A 8 -17.29 -4.73 19.88
N SER A 9 -18.32 -4.98 19.07
CA SER A 9 -18.37 -4.51 17.69
C SER A 9 -18.52 -2.99 17.72
N TYR A 10 -17.57 -2.27 17.14
CA TYR A 10 -17.74 -0.84 16.92
C TYR A 10 -18.48 -0.67 15.59
N ASP A 11 -19.79 -0.40 15.64
CA ASP A 11 -20.76 -0.39 14.53
C ASP A 11 -20.15 -0.15 13.13
N PHE A 12 -19.42 0.96 12.95
CA PHE A 12 -18.87 1.37 11.66
C PHE A 12 -17.34 1.34 11.61
N ILE A 13 -16.67 1.29 12.76
CA ILE A 13 -15.21 1.37 12.82
C ILE A 13 -14.62 0.07 12.29
N ASP A 14 -15.16 -1.08 12.69
CA ASP A 14 -14.65 -2.37 12.24
C ASP A 14 -14.80 -2.54 10.73
N ASP A 15 -15.90 -2.07 10.15
CA ASP A 15 -16.11 -2.07 8.70
C ASP A 15 -15.18 -1.09 7.98
N TRP A 16 -14.96 0.09 8.55
CA TRP A 16 -14.05 1.07 7.98
C TRP A 16 -12.59 0.57 7.95
N VAL A 17 -12.10 0.04 9.07
CA VAL A 17 -10.68 -0.39 9.19
C VAL A 17 -10.38 -1.67 8.41
N LYS A 18 -11.40 -2.43 7.98
CA LYS A 18 -11.22 -3.60 7.10
C LYS A 18 -10.49 -3.26 5.80
N ASN A 19 -10.59 -2.02 5.32
CA ASN A 19 -9.84 -1.57 4.16
C ASN A 19 -8.32 -1.71 4.33
N GLY A 20 -7.81 -1.71 5.57
CA GLY A 20 -6.39 -1.89 5.89
C GLY A 20 -5.93 -3.35 6.03
N LEU A 21 -6.83 -4.34 5.89
CA LEU A 21 -6.47 -5.76 6.07
C LEU A 21 -5.34 -6.24 5.14
N PRO A 22 -5.26 -5.83 3.86
CA PRO A 22 -4.13 -6.18 3.01
C PRO A 22 -2.79 -5.68 3.54
N ALA A 23 -2.73 -4.45 4.06
CA ALA A 23 -1.53 -3.88 4.67
C ALA A 23 -1.12 -4.66 5.93
N LYS A 24 -2.08 -4.98 6.79
CA LYS A 24 -1.86 -5.83 7.97
C LYS A 24 -1.32 -7.21 7.61
N ALA A 25 -1.88 -7.85 6.58
CA ALA A 25 -1.44 -9.16 6.11
C ALA A 25 0.00 -9.12 5.59
N LYS A 26 0.34 -8.11 4.78
CA LYS A 26 1.70 -7.90 4.27
C LYS A 26 2.71 -7.71 5.40
N VAL A 27 2.42 -6.82 6.35
CA VAL A 27 3.32 -6.55 7.48
C VAL A 27 3.51 -7.78 8.37
N LYS A 28 2.45 -8.55 8.65
CA LYS A 28 2.60 -9.79 9.41
C LYS A 28 3.46 -10.82 8.69
N SER A 29 3.40 -10.87 7.36
CA SER A 29 4.23 -11.79 6.57
C SER A 29 5.71 -11.39 6.58
N GLU A 30 6.02 -10.10 6.47
CA GLU A 30 7.40 -9.61 6.34
C GLU A 30 8.06 -9.34 7.71
N PHE A 31 7.29 -8.85 8.68
CA PHE A 31 7.76 -8.34 9.97
C PHE A 31 7.11 -9.06 11.16
N GLY A 32 6.54 -10.26 10.96
CA GLY A 32 5.88 -11.02 12.03
C GLY A 32 6.79 -11.42 13.19
N HIS A 33 8.11 -11.35 13.02
CA HIS A 33 9.13 -11.60 14.04
C HIS A 33 9.38 -10.40 14.96
N LEU A 34 8.93 -9.20 14.60
CA LEU A 34 9.09 -7.98 15.40
C LEU A 34 7.99 -7.85 16.47
N SER A 35 8.19 -6.93 17.42
CA SER A 35 7.19 -6.60 18.42
C SER A 35 5.91 -6.06 17.79
N GLU A 36 4.78 -6.14 18.50
CA GLU A 36 3.53 -5.60 17.99
C GLU A 36 3.59 -4.09 17.72
N TYR A 37 4.34 -3.36 18.54
CA TYR A 37 4.55 -1.92 18.37
C TYR A 37 5.27 -1.61 17.07
N GLU A 38 6.37 -2.32 16.78
CA GLU A 38 7.11 -2.16 15.53
C GLU A 38 6.23 -2.55 14.33
N GLN A 39 5.48 -3.66 14.43
CA GLN A 39 4.52 -4.05 13.40
C GLN A 39 3.46 -2.97 13.15
N CYS A 40 2.98 -2.26 14.17
CA CYS A 40 2.07 -1.12 13.98
C CYS A 40 2.72 -0.02 13.14
N GLN A 41 3.97 0.35 13.44
CA GLN A 41 4.69 1.39 12.68
C GLN A 41 4.93 1.02 11.21
N PHE A 42 5.16 -0.26 10.92
CA PHE A 42 5.18 -0.75 9.53
C PHE A 42 3.78 -0.72 8.91
N CYS A 43 2.75 -1.12 9.66
CA CYS A 43 1.37 -1.15 9.16
C CYS A 43 0.82 0.24 8.85
N GLU A 44 1.18 1.26 9.62
CA GLU A 44 0.83 2.66 9.34
C GLU A 44 1.32 3.09 7.95
N ARG A 45 2.59 2.82 7.65
CA ARG A 45 3.21 3.15 6.34
C ARG A 45 2.65 2.29 5.21
N GLU A 46 2.43 1.00 5.44
CA GLU A 46 1.83 0.11 4.44
C GLU A 46 0.35 0.44 4.17
N ALA A 47 -0.38 0.96 5.15
CA ALA A 47 -1.75 1.45 4.92
C ALA A 47 -1.78 2.69 4.01
N VAL A 48 -0.76 3.58 4.11
CA VAL A 48 -0.57 4.68 3.16
C VAL A 48 -0.30 4.12 1.76
N ASN A 49 0.63 3.17 1.62
CA ASN A 49 0.92 2.54 0.32
C ASN A 49 -0.32 1.89 -0.31
N LEU A 50 -1.09 1.15 0.48
CA LEU A 50 -2.35 0.55 0.04
C LEU A 50 -3.35 1.62 -0.44
N SER A 51 -3.48 2.72 0.30
CA SER A 51 -4.35 3.83 -0.07
C SER A 51 -3.92 4.48 -1.38
N LEU A 52 -2.61 4.63 -1.62
CA LEU A 52 -2.10 5.14 -2.89
C LEU A 52 -2.40 4.19 -4.07
N VAL A 53 -2.29 2.88 -3.87
CA VAL A 53 -2.70 1.89 -4.88
C VAL A 53 -4.22 1.96 -5.12
N ASN A 54 -5.02 2.11 -4.07
CA ASN A 54 -6.47 2.29 -4.17
C ASN A 54 -6.83 3.57 -4.92
N LEU A 55 -6.08 4.67 -4.76
CA LEU A 55 -6.31 5.88 -5.54
C LEU A 55 -6.18 5.64 -7.05
N LEU A 56 -5.36 4.68 -7.48
CA LEU A 56 -5.25 4.32 -8.91
C LEU A 56 -6.48 3.57 -9.43
N THR A 57 -7.37 3.05 -8.58
CA THR A 57 -8.62 2.42 -9.05
C THR A 57 -9.60 3.44 -9.63
N TYR A 58 -9.41 4.73 -9.34
CA TYR A 58 -10.20 5.81 -9.92
C TYR A 58 -9.68 6.19 -11.32
N PRO A 59 -10.51 6.09 -12.38
CA PRO A 59 -10.05 6.31 -13.75
C PRO A 59 -9.40 7.69 -13.99
N TYR A 60 -9.96 8.74 -13.38
CA TYR A 60 -9.45 10.11 -13.52
C TYR A 60 -8.11 10.34 -12.81
N VAL A 61 -7.88 9.68 -11.67
CA VAL A 61 -6.58 9.71 -10.98
C VAL A 61 -5.53 9.01 -11.85
N ARG A 62 -5.87 7.81 -12.34
CA ARG A 62 -4.98 7.03 -13.21
C ARG A 62 -4.62 7.80 -14.48
N ALA A 63 -5.59 8.45 -15.12
CA ALA A 63 -5.36 9.29 -16.28
C ALA A 63 -4.42 10.47 -15.94
N GLY A 64 -4.68 11.19 -14.85
CA GLY A 64 -3.83 12.30 -14.42
C GLY A 64 -2.37 11.89 -14.15
N VAL A 65 -2.17 10.72 -13.53
CA VAL A 65 -0.84 10.15 -13.30
C VAL A 65 -0.16 9.77 -14.62
N ALA A 66 -0.86 9.10 -15.53
CA ALA A 66 -0.32 8.70 -16.83
C ALA A 66 0.07 9.92 -17.70
N ASP A 67 -0.75 10.97 -17.65
CA ASP A 67 -0.54 12.22 -18.39
C ASP A 67 0.47 13.16 -17.70
N LYS A 68 1.02 12.76 -16.54
CA LYS A 68 1.95 13.55 -15.73
C LYS A 68 1.38 14.92 -15.31
N THR A 69 0.06 14.98 -15.16
CA THR A 69 -0.66 16.16 -14.65
C THR A 69 -1.01 16.04 -13.16
N LEU A 70 -0.86 14.84 -12.60
CA LEU A 70 -1.08 14.53 -11.18
C LEU A 70 0.05 13.61 -10.67
N GLU A 71 0.57 13.90 -9.48
CA GLU A 71 1.53 13.04 -8.77
C GLU A 71 0.90 12.54 -7.47
N LEU A 72 1.14 11.28 -7.12
CA LEU A 72 0.66 10.66 -5.87
C LEU A 72 1.80 10.52 -4.88
N MET A 73 1.62 11.10 -3.69
CA MET A 73 2.61 11.13 -2.62
C MET A 73 2.05 10.49 -1.35
N GLY A 74 2.83 9.63 -0.72
CA GLY A 74 2.61 9.14 0.64
C GLY A 74 3.28 10.05 1.67
N GLY A 75 2.67 10.17 2.85
CA GLY A 75 3.20 10.94 3.97
C GLY A 75 3.04 10.19 5.29
N TYR A 76 4.06 10.24 6.14
CA TYR A 76 4.06 9.68 7.47
C TYR A 76 4.57 10.71 8.47
N TYR A 77 3.71 11.09 9.42
CA TYR A 77 4.06 11.99 10.51
C TYR A 77 4.25 11.22 11.80
N ASP A 78 5.49 11.15 12.27
CA ASP A 78 5.83 10.66 13.60
C ASP A 78 5.77 11.84 14.58
N PHE A 79 4.66 11.93 15.31
CA PHE A 79 4.46 12.99 16.29
C PHE A 79 5.30 12.82 17.56
N VAL A 80 5.84 11.63 17.82
CA VAL A 80 6.70 11.38 18.99
C VAL A 80 8.06 12.04 18.78
N ASN A 81 8.64 11.84 17.59
CA ASN A 81 9.94 12.40 17.22
C ASN A 81 9.84 13.73 16.47
N GLY A 82 8.63 14.16 16.09
CA GLY A 82 8.39 15.38 15.33
C GLY A 82 8.95 15.31 13.90
N THR A 83 8.89 14.14 13.27
CA THR A 83 9.45 13.92 11.93
C THR A 83 8.36 13.68 10.89
N PHE A 84 8.57 14.19 9.68
CA PHE A 84 7.65 13.99 8.56
C PHE A 84 8.41 13.37 7.38
N THR A 85 8.01 12.18 6.98
CA THR A 85 8.59 11.44 5.85
C THR A 85 7.60 11.47 4.69
N VAL A 86 8.09 11.78 3.49
CA VAL A 86 7.30 11.84 2.26
C VAL A 86 7.96 10.98 1.20
N TRP A 87 7.16 10.25 0.41
CA TRP A 87 7.65 9.46 -0.71
C TRP A 87 6.68 9.51 -1.89
N GLY A 88 7.21 9.53 -3.10
CA GLY A 88 6.42 9.44 -4.34
C GLY A 88 6.26 8.00 -4.79
N LEU A 89 5.18 7.72 -5.51
CA LEU A 89 5.05 6.47 -6.26
C LEU A 89 5.92 6.54 -7.52
N ASP A 90 6.91 5.66 -7.62
CA ASP A 90 7.71 5.56 -8.84
C ASP A 90 6.99 4.72 -9.90
N PHE A 91 6.30 5.40 -10.82
CA PHE A 91 5.68 4.78 -11.98
C PHE A 91 6.65 4.53 -13.14
N SER A 92 7.94 4.84 -12.99
CA SER A 92 8.96 4.56 -14.02
C SER A 92 9.34 3.09 -14.13
N PHE A 93 8.76 2.22 -13.28
CA PHE A 93 8.85 0.77 -13.42
C PHE A 93 8.19 0.33 -14.74
N LYS A 94 9.01 0.25 -15.79
CA LYS A 94 8.69 -0.50 -17.00
C LYS A 94 8.92 -1.97 -16.66
N PRO A 95 7.89 -2.80 -16.41
CA PRO A 95 8.10 -4.24 -16.47
C PRO A 95 8.71 -4.53 -17.85
N SER A 96 9.76 -5.35 -17.88
CA SER A 96 10.31 -5.84 -19.14
C SER A 96 9.19 -6.55 -19.89
N LEU A 97 8.63 -5.85 -20.90
CA LEU A 97 7.76 -6.43 -21.89
C LEU A 97 8.62 -7.35 -22.75
N GLU A 98 8.89 -8.57 -22.27
CA GLU A 98 9.29 -9.67 -23.15
C GLU A 98 8.04 -10.14 -23.91
N PHE A 99 7.53 -9.27 -24.79
CA PHE A 99 6.58 -9.65 -25.82
C PHE A 99 7.38 -10.15 -27.03
N GLY A 100 7.46 -11.47 -27.15
CA GLY A 100 7.70 -12.15 -28.41
C GLY A 100 9.12 -12.06 -28.96
N SER A 101 9.94 -13.06 -28.66
CA SER A 101 11.01 -13.47 -29.57
C SER A 101 10.87 -14.96 -29.94
N LYS A 102 10.23 -15.14 -31.10
CA LYS A 102 10.35 -16.24 -32.09
C LYS A 102 9.69 -17.59 -31.77
N PRO A 103 8.82 -18.11 -32.69
CA PRO A 103 8.46 -19.53 -32.65
C PRO A 103 9.67 -20.38 -33.06
N PRO A 104 9.83 -21.60 -32.52
CA PRO A 104 10.88 -22.50 -32.97
C PRO A 104 10.57 -22.95 -34.40
N LEU A 105 11.38 -22.48 -35.35
CA LEU A 105 11.55 -23.17 -36.62
C LEU A 105 12.42 -24.39 -36.34
N PHE A 106 11.81 -25.56 -36.29
CA PHE A 106 12.51 -26.81 -36.57
C PHE A 106 11.68 -27.61 -37.58
N VAL A 107 12.29 -27.79 -38.74
CA VAL A 107 12.06 -28.89 -39.69
C VAL A 107 12.38 -30.21 -38.99
#